data_AF-A0AAD4G829-F1
#
_entry.id   AF-A0AAD4G829-F1
#
_cell.length_a   1.000
_cell.length_b   1.000
_cell.length_c   1.000
_cell.angle_alpha   90.00
_cell.angle_beta   90.00
_cell.angle_gamma   90.00
#
_symmetry.space_group_name_H-M   'P 1'
#
loop_
_entity.id
_entity.type
_entity.pdbx_description
1 polymer ?
#
loop_
_entity_poly.entity_id
_entity_poly.type
_entity_poly.pdbx_seq_one_letter_code
_entity_poly.pdbx_strand_id
1 'polypeptide(L)'
;MSIPRSTHPKAWALFTLTHFKPFSCDVPLFIKGDDPEIVFKSYNFSDASRAIMHNWEAVHECEDERDADRLRKQTQRTTGNKPADNLPGPLISEEDELDILGERSKRRSHNRENFILNQAILLFKEAKWLSPLCMKHEMASFTDKVPEVPACELKLPLFTEKRWNQRKKELEAQERTIATTRRNALNP
;
A
#
# COMPACT_ATOMS: atom_id res chain seq x y z
N MET A 1 -0.60 -0.52 3.93
CA MET A 1 -0.01 -0.27 5.26
C MET A 1 0.96 0.88 5.11
N SER A 2 0.90 1.91 5.95
CA SER A 2 1.90 2.98 5.96
C SER A 2 3.13 2.52 6.74
N ILE A 3 4.31 3.01 6.32
CA ILE A 3 5.54 2.83 7.09
C ILE A 3 5.45 3.77 8.31
N PRO A 4 5.65 3.26 9.54
CA PRO A 4 5.64 4.12 10.72
C PRO A 4 6.85 5.06 10.71
N ARG A 5 6.71 6.24 11.31
CA ARG A 5 7.79 7.23 11.43
C ARG A 5 8.72 6.85 12.59
N SER A 6 9.99 7.23 12.50
CA SER A 6 10.96 7.07 13.60
C SER A 6 10.63 7.92 14.84
N THR A 7 9.76 8.92 14.70
CA THR A 7 9.17 9.67 15.83
C THR A 7 8.29 8.81 16.74
N HIS A 8 7.82 7.65 16.26
CA HIS A 8 7.09 6.67 17.04
C HIS A 8 7.97 5.45 17.30
N PRO A 9 8.87 5.49 18.31
CA PRO A 9 9.99 4.55 18.44
C PRO A 9 9.54 3.10 18.60
N LYS A 10 8.47 2.84 19.37
CA LYS A 10 7.90 1.48 19.50
C LYS A 10 7.36 0.92 18.19
N ALA A 11 6.60 1.73 17.46
CA ALA A 11 6.01 1.31 16.18
C ALA A 11 7.10 1.09 15.12
N TRP A 12 8.08 1.98 15.07
CA TRP A 12 9.25 1.84 14.21
C TRP A 12 10.09 0.61 14.57
N ALA A 13 10.38 0.38 15.85
CA ALA A 13 11.12 -0.77 16.32
C ALA A 13 10.43 -2.09 15.96
N LEU A 14 9.11 -2.19 16.20
CA LEU A 14 8.33 -3.37 15.82
C LEU A 14 8.35 -3.59 14.30
N PHE A 15 8.15 -2.52 13.53
CA PHE A 15 8.13 -2.59 12.07
C PHE A 15 9.49 -3.02 11.51
N THR A 16 10.58 -2.40 11.93
CA THR A 16 11.93 -2.74 11.46
C THR A 16 12.36 -4.13 11.89
N LEU A 17 12.08 -4.54 13.14
CA LEU A 17 12.39 -5.89 13.61
C LEU A 17 11.61 -6.95 12.83
N THR A 18 10.31 -6.76 12.60
CA THR A 18 9.51 -7.71 11.80
C THR A 18 10.00 -7.88 10.37
N HIS A 19 10.64 -6.86 9.77
CA HIS A 19 11.12 -6.93 8.39
C HIS A 19 12.55 -7.48 8.27
N PHE A 20 13.41 -7.23 9.26
CA PHE A 20 14.85 -7.52 9.13
C PHE A 20 15.38 -8.55 10.12
N LYS A 21 14.72 -8.79 11.25
CA LYS A 21 15.13 -9.83 12.21
C LYS A 21 14.44 -11.14 11.82
N PRO A 22 15.19 -12.21 11.47
CA PRO A 22 14.59 -13.51 11.23
C PRO A 22 13.86 -14.02 12.48
N PHE A 23 12.66 -14.56 12.31
CA PHE A 23 11.89 -15.16 13.39
C PHE A 23 11.15 -16.40 12.91
N SER A 24 10.88 -17.32 13.84
CA SER A 24 10.13 -18.56 13.63
C SER A 24 9.36 -18.93 14.90
N CYS A 25 8.68 -20.08 14.91
CA CYS A 25 8.05 -20.61 16.12
C CYS A 25 9.08 -20.91 17.24
N ASP A 26 10.29 -21.33 16.85
CA ASP A 26 11.37 -21.69 17.79
C ASP A 26 12.23 -20.48 18.16
N VAL A 27 12.30 -19.48 17.28
CA VAL A 27 13.06 -18.24 17.47
C VAL A 27 12.08 -17.07 17.45
N PRO A 28 11.43 -16.75 18.59
CA PRO A 28 10.42 -15.71 18.63
C PRO A 28 11.06 -14.34 18.36
N LEU A 29 10.27 -13.44 17.77
CA LEU A 29 10.72 -12.08 17.50
C LEU A 29 11.03 -11.31 18.80
N PHE A 30 10.28 -11.60 19.87
CA PHE A 30 10.42 -11.04 21.21
C PHE A 30 10.29 -12.13 22.27
N ILE A 31 11.04 -12.01 23.37
CA ILE A 31 10.74 -12.77 24.58
C ILE A 31 9.62 -12.02 25.32
N LYS A 32 8.72 -12.76 25.98
CA LYS A 32 7.60 -12.17 26.70
C LYS A 32 8.12 -11.22 27.78
N GLY A 33 7.80 -9.93 27.66
CA GLY A 33 8.24 -8.88 28.59
C GLY A 33 9.33 -7.97 28.04
N ASP A 34 9.92 -8.30 26.89
CA ASP A 34 10.90 -7.44 26.23
C ASP A 34 10.26 -6.14 25.72
N ASP A 35 10.97 -5.03 25.90
CA ASP A 35 10.65 -3.77 25.23
C ASP A 35 11.17 -3.80 23.79
N PRO A 36 10.29 -3.63 22.77
CA PRO A 36 10.71 -3.62 21.37
C PRO A 36 11.84 -2.65 21.06
N GLU A 37 11.91 -1.51 21.76
CA GLU A 37 12.98 -0.52 21.55
C GLU A 37 14.34 -1.03 22.02
N ILE A 38 14.39 -1.78 23.13
CA ILE A 38 15.63 -2.35 23.66
C ILE A 38 16.11 -3.46 22.71
N VAL A 39 15.19 -4.30 22.24
CA VAL A 39 15.50 -5.36 21.26
C VAL A 39 15.98 -4.76 19.95
N PHE A 40 15.36 -3.67 19.49
CA PHE A 40 15.79 -2.95 18.29
C PHE A 40 17.20 -2.40 18.43
N LYS A 41 17.50 -1.72 19.55
CA LYS A 41 18.84 -1.13 19.79
C LYS A 41 19.95 -2.17 19.93
N SER A 42 19.63 -3.33 20.49
CA SER A 42 20.59 -4.44 20.68
C SER A 42 20.77 -5.30 19.42
N TYR A 43 19.83 -5.25 18.48
CA TYR A 43 19.90 -6.03 17.26
C TYR A 43 20.89 -5.42 16.24
N ASN A 44 21.80 -6.25 15.75
CA ASN A 44 22.79 -5.84 14.74
C ASN A 44 22.21 -5.95 13.34
N PHE A 45 21.64 -4.85 12.84
CA PHE A 45 21.19 -4.75 11.45
C PHE A 45 22.35 -4.80 10.46
N SER A 46 22.13 -5.49 9.33
CA SER A 46 23.06 -5.45 8.20
C SER A 46 23.10 -4.06 7.55
N ASP A 47 24.19 -3.74 6.85
CA ASP A 47 24.32 -2.46 6.12
C ASP A 47 23.22 -2.29 5.06
N ALA A 48 22.83 -3.38 4.39
CA ALA A 48 21.71 -3.39 3.45
C ALA A 48 20.39 -3.01 4.15
N SER A 49 20.11 -3.59 5.33
CA SER A 49 18.93 -3.25 6.13
C SER A 49 18.94 -1.78 6.54
N ARG A 50 20.10 -1.25 6.96
CA ARG A 50 20.24 0.18 7.33
C ARG A 50 19.99 1.11 6.15
N ALA A 51 20.50 0.75 4.96
CA ALA A 51 20.24 1.52 3.74
C ALA A 51 18.73 1.55 3.41
N ILE A 52 18.02 0.44 3.57
CA ILE A 52 16.56 0.40 3.36
C ILE A 52 15.83 1.25 4.41
N MET A 53 16.21 1.14 5.69
CA MET A 53 15.63 1.97 6.77
C MET A 53 15.82 3.47 6.50
N HIS A 54 17.01 3.86 6.05
CA HIS A 54 17.31 5.25 5.66
C HIS A 54 16.44 5.70 4.47
N ASN A 55 16.26 4.85 3.45
CA ASN A 55 15.37 5.17 2.33
C ASN A 55 13.91 5.34 2.77
N TRP A 56 13.44 4.55 3.74
CA TRP A 56 12.10 4.72 4.30
C TRP A 56 11.95 6.07 5.01
N GLU A 57 12.95 6.53 5.75
CA GLU A 57 12.94 7.87 6.36
C GLU A 57 12.98 8.98 5.30
N ALA A 58 13.76 8.81 4.23
CA ALA A 58 13.82 9.80 3.14
C ALA A 58 12.47 9.93 2.41
N VAL A 59 11.72 8.83 2.24
CA VAL A 59 10.37 8.86 1.64
C VAL A 59 9.41 9.72 2.47
N HIS A 60 9.53 9.63 3.79
CA HIS A 60 8.75 10.41 4.74
C HIS A 60 9.11 11.90 4.71
N GLU A 61 10.39 12.24 4.65
CA GLU A 61 10.83 13.64 4.48
C GLU A 61 10.31 14.26 3.17
N CYS A 62 10.40 13.51 2.06
CA CYS A 62 9.87 13.96 0.77
C CYS A 62 8.34 14.13 0.78
N GLU A 63 7.63 13.33 1.57
CA GLU A 63 6.18 13.48 1.75
C GLU A 63 5.86 14.77 2.51
N ASP A 64 6.59 15.05 3.60
CA ASP A 64 6.40 16.26 4.41
C ASP A 64 6.67 17.53 3.60
N GLU A 65 7.72 17.54 2.78
CA GLU A 65 8.05 18.70 1.94
C GLU A 65 6.97 18.93 0.87
N ARG A 66 6.46 17.86 0.26
CA ARG A 66 5.36 17.96 -0.71
C ARG A 66 4.08 18.47 -0.06
N ASP A 67 3.77 18.04 1.15
CA ASP A 67 2.58 18.50 1.87
C ASP A 67 2.74 19.94 2.35
N ALA A 68 3.93 20.34 2.78
CA ALA A 68 4.24 21.74 3.07
C ALA A 68 4.08 22.64 1.83
N ASP A 69 4.54 22.20 0.65
CA ASP A 69 4.36 22.94 -0.60
C ASP A 69 2.88 23.05 -1.01
N ARG A 70 2.11 21.96 -0.87
CA ARG A 70 0.66 21.97 -1.10
C ARG A 70 -0.05 22.97 -0.19
N LEU A 71 0.27 22.98 1.11
CA LEU A 71 -0.28 23.92 2.07
C LEU A 71 0.08 25.36 1.69
N ARG A 72 1.34 25.66 1.34
CA ARG A 72 1.77 26.99 0.89
C ARG A 72 0.97 27.46 -0.33
N LYS A 73 0.81 26.60 -1.34
CA LYS A 73 0.04 26.91 -2.55
C LYS A 73 -1.44 27.16 -2.22
N GLN A 74 -2.01 26.40 -1.29
CA GLN A 74 -3.37 26.62 -0.82
C GLN A 74 -3.50 27.97 -0.10
N THR A 75 -2.58 28.31 0.80
CA THR A 75 -2.57 29.60 1.52
C THR A 75 -2.41 30.79 0.56
N GLN A 76 -1.56 30.67 -0.47
CA GLN A 76 -1.42 31.73 -1.48
C GLN A 76 -2.71 31.97 -2.26
N ARG A 77 -3.44 30.91 -2.61
CA ARG A 77 -4.74 31.01 -3.31
C ARG A 77 -5.83 31.62 -2.43
N THR A 78 -5.86 31.30 -1.14
CA THR A 78 -6.86 31.88 -0.22
C THR A 78 -6.53 33.33 0.15
N THR A 79 -5.25 33.69 0.25
CA THR A 79 -4.83 35.07 0.60
C THR A 79 -4.92 36.03 -0.60
N GLY A 80 -4.70 35.54 -1.83
CA GLY A 80 -4.92 36.30 -3.07
C GLY A 80 -6.39 36.58 -3.39
N ASN A 81 -7.30 35.86 -2.73
CA ASN A 81 -8.75 36.03 -2.84
C ASN A 81 -9.34 36.73 -1.61
N LYS A 82 -8.68 37.77 -1.07
CA LYS A 82 -9.38 38.77 -0.25
C LYS A 82 -10.11 39.72 -1.20
N PRO A 83 -11.44 39.64 -1.37
CA PRO A 83 -12.16 40.63 -2.13
C PRO A 83 -12.13 41.96 -1.37
N ALA A 84 -11.60 43.00 -2.02
CA ALA A 84 -12.13 44.33 -1.82
C ALA A 84 -13.60 44.32 -2.26
N ASP A 85 -14.45 45.00 -1.52
CA ASP A 85 -15.92 45.01 -1.63
C ASP A 85 -16.51 45.09 -3.05
N ASN A 86 -17.72 44.52 -3.15
CA ASN A 86 -18.80 44.72 -4.12
C ASN A 86 -18.80 43.92 -5.43
N LEU A 87 -19.50 42.77 -5.40
CA LEU A 87 -20.41 42.29 -6.45
C LEU A 87 -21.32 41.18 -5.90
N PRO A 88 -22.67 41.28 -5.97
CA PRO A 88 -23.55 40.13 -5.79
C PRO A 88 -23.66 39.40 -7.13
N GLY A 89 -23.08 38.20 -7.21
CA GLY A 89 -23.16 37.31 -8.37
C GLY A 89 -23.05 35.85 -7.89
N PRO A 90 -23.78 34.91 -8.51
CA PRO A 90 -24.45 33.86 -7.75
C PRO A 90 -23.48 32.83 -7.20
N LEU A 91 -23.71 32.50 -5.93
CA LEU A 91 -23.37 31.22 -5.33
C LEU A 91 -23.78 30.12 -6.32
N ILE A 92 -22.78 29.42 -6.86
CA ILE A 92 -23.01 28.06 -7.36
C ILE A 92 -23.22 27.24 -6.09
N SER A 93 -24.47 27.17 -5.63
CA SER A 93 -24.91 26.18 -4.67
C SER A 93 -24.67 24.81 -5.28
N GLU A 94 -23.79 24.03 -4.67
CA GLU A 94 -23.41 22.66 -5.08
C GLU A 94 -24.52 21.62 -4.82
N GLU A 95 -25.80 21.99 -4.80
CA GLU A 95 -26.86 21.11 -4.29
C GLU A 95 -27.94 20.68 -5.30
N ASP A 96 -28.01 21.27 -6.51
CA ASP A 96 -29.12 20.96 -7.46
C ASP A 96 -28.71 20.63 -8.92
N GLU A 97 -27.51 20.07 -9.16
CA GLU A 97 -27.13 19.57 -10.50
C GLU A 97 -26.62 18.11 -10.51
N LEU A 98 -27.11 17.28 -9.58
CA LEU A 98 -26.97 15.82 -9.63
C LEU A 98 -28.19 15.19 -10.33
N ASP A 99 -28.15 15.03 -11.65
CA ASP A 99 -28.65 13.77 -12.25
C ASP A 99 -28.36 13.57 -13.75
N ILE A 100 -27.95 14.60 -14.50
CA ILE A 100 -27.78 14.46 -15.97
C ILE A 100 -26.32 14.16 -16.40
N LEU A 101 -25.32 14.30 -15.51
CA LEU A 101 -23.90 14.07 -15.82
C LEU A 101 -23.35 12.67 -15.43
N GLY A 102 -24.15 11.84 -14.76
CA GLY A 102 -23.72 10.57 -14.15
C GLY A 102 -23.19 9.53 -15.15
N GLU A 103 -23.76 9.44 -16.36
CA GLU A 103 -23.35 8.40 -17.33
C GLU A 103 -22.13 8.77 -18.16
N ARG A 104 -21.94 10.06 -18.49
CA ARG A 104 -20.75 10.53 -19.22
C ARG A 104 -19.51 10.57 -18.34
N SER A 105 -19.69 10.87 -17.05
CA SER A 105 -18.58 10.91 -16.08
C SER A 105 -18.03 9.50 -15.77
N LYS A 106 -18.91 8.49 -15.62
CA LYS A 106 -18.50 7.09 -15.41
C LYS A 106 -17.66 6.53 -16.56
N ARG A 107 -18.01 6.83 -17.83
CA ARG A 107 -17.22 6.38 -18.99
C ARG A 107 -15.83 7.05 -19.05
N ARG A 108 -15.72 8.33 -18.69
CA ARG A 108 -14.43 9.04 -18.62
C ARG A 108 -13.55 8.55 -17.46
N SER A 109 -14.13 8.26 -16.29
CA SER A 109 -13.41 7.67 -15.15
C SER A 109 -12.89 6.28 -15.49
N HIS A 110 -13.74 5.43 -16.07
CA HIS A 110 -13.35 4.07 -16.42
C HIS A 110 -12.22 4.01 -17.46
N ASN A 111 -12.24 4.91 -18.46
CA ASN A 111 -11.15 4.99 -19.44
C ASN A 111 -9.83 5.46 -18.82
N ARG A 112 -9.90 6.37 -17.84
CA ARG A 112 -8.71 6.84 -17.11
C ARG A 112 -8.16 5.75 -16.19
N GLU A 113 -9.02 5.03 -15.48
CA GLU A 113 -8.65 3.89 -14.64
C GLU A 113 -8.00 2.78 -15.46
N ASN A 114 -8.59 2.44 -16.62
CA ASN A 114 -8.00 1.46 -17.54
C ASN A 114 -6.66 1.91 -18.11
N PHE A 115 -6.50 3.20 -18.42
CA PHE A 115 -5.22 3.75 -18.87
C PHE A 115 -4.14 3.61 -17.78
N ILE A 116 -4.47 3.99 -16.53
CA ILE A 116 -3.55 3.86 -15.39
C ILE A 116 -3.19 2.40 -15.14
N LEU A 117 -4.18 1.49 -15.20
CA LEU A 117 -3.96 0.06 -15.03
C LEU A 117 -3.03 -0.50 -16.13
N ASN A 118 -3.28 -0.16 -17.39
CA ASN A 118 -2.44 -0.60 -18.51
C ASN A 118 -1.01 -0.04 -18.42
N GLN A 119 -0.86 1.20 -17.97
CA GLN A 119 0.45 1.80 -17.73
C GLN A 119 1.21 1.05 -16.61
N ALA A 120 0.52 0.71 -15.52
CA ALA A 120 1.11 -0.08 -14.44
C ALA A 120 1.53 -1.49 -14.89
N ILE A 121 0.70 -2.16 -15.70
CA ILE A 121 1.04 -3.50 -16.26
C ILE A 121 2.30 -3.42 -17.12
N LEU A 122 2.46 -2.38 -17.93
CA LEU A 122 3.66 -2.17 -18.74
C LEU A 122 4.92 -1.98 -17.87
N LEU A 123 4.82 -1.18 -16.81
CA LEU A 123 5.92 -0.98 -15.86
C LEU A 123 6.30 -2.28 -15.14
N PHE A 124 5.31 -3.09 -14.72
CA PHE A 124 5.59 -4.39 -14.11
C PHE A 124 6.24 -5.38 -15.08
N LYS A 125 5.88 -5.32 -16.36
CA LYS A 125 6.51 -6.15 -17.40
C LYS A 125 7.96 -5.73 -17.64
N GLU A 126 8.23 -4.43 -17.70
CA GLU A 126 9.59 -3.88 -17.86
C GLU A 126 10.49 -4.20 -16.66
N ALA A 127 9.95 -4.07 -15.45
CA ALA A 127 10.64 -4.46 -14.21
C ALA A 127 10.79 -5.98 -14.04
N LYS A 128 10.32 -6.79 -15.01
CA LYS A 128 10.33 -8.26 -14.98
C LYS A 128 9.61 -8.88 -13.77
N TRP A 129 8.75 -8.13 -13.09
CA TRP A 129 7.97 -8.63 -11.95
C TRP A 129 7.04 -9.78 -12.33
N LEU A 130 6.52 -9.75 -13.56
CA LEU A 130 5.65 -10.79 -14.11
C LEU A 130 6.42 -11.90 -14.86
N SER A 131 7.76 -11.82 -14.90
CA SER A 131 8.54 -12.89 -15.51
C SER A 131 8.47 -14.10 -14.58
N PRO A 132 8.19 -15.31 -15.10
CA PRO A 132 8.26 -16.52 -14.29
C PRO A 132 9.65 -16.58 -13.67
N LEU A 133 9.71 -16.69 -12.34
CA LEU A 133 10.94 -16.92 -11.61
C LEU A 133 11.55 -18.18 -12.20
N CYS A 134 12.54 -17.99 -13.07
CA CYS A 134 13.31 -19.06 -13.62
C CYS A 134 14.20 -19.52 -12.47
N MET A 135 13.68 -20.43 -11.65
CA MET A 135 14.44 -21.25 -10.73
C MET A 135 15.34 -22.16 -11.58
N LYS A 136 16.30 -21.58 -12.30
CA LYS A 136 17.47 -22.34 -12.72
C LYS A 136 18.19 -22.61 -11.44
N HIS A 137 17.98 -23.82 -10.95
CA HIS A 137 18.80 -24.45 -9.93
C HIS A 137 20.20 -24.58 -10.53
N GLU A 138 20.93 -23.47 -10.62
CA GLU A 138 22.36 -23.49 -10.86
C GLU A 138 22.96 -24.13 -9.62
N MET A 139 23.20 -25.44 -9.72
CA MET A 139 24.00 -26.18 -8.79
C MET A 139 25.43 -25.64 -8.85
N ALA A 140 25.67 -24.54 -8.17
CA ALA A 140 26.98 -24.23 -7.66
C ALA A 140 27.29 -25.31 -6.60
N SER A 141 28.20 -26.20 -6.95
CA SER A 141 28.77 -27.20 -6.05
C SER A 141 29.56 -26.48 -4.95
N PHE A 142 28.87 -26.04 -3.90
CA PHE A 142 29.49 -25.76 -2.61
C PHE A 142 29.22 -26.96 -1.73
N THR A 143 30.23 -27.82 -1.61
CA THR A 143 30.28 -28.87 -0.61
C THR A 143 30.47 -28.21 0.75
N ASP A 144 29.38 -27.81 1.39
CA ASP A 144 29.31 -27.72 2.84
C ASP A 144 27.99 -28.31 3.29
N LYS A 145 28.08 -29.20 4.28
CA LYS A 145 26.99 -30.03 4.77
C LYS A 145 25.90 -29.16 5.41
N VAL A 146 24.96 -28.67 4.60
CA VAL A 146 23.72 -28.09 5.08
C VAL A 146 22.80 -29.24 5.49
N PRO A 147 22.21 -29.23 6.70
CA PRO A 147 21.20 -30.22 7.09
C PRO A 147 20.03 -30.14 6.11
N GLU A 148 19.62 -31.27 5.53
CA GLU A 148 18.43 -31.38 4.68
C GLU A 148 17.21 -30.87 5.43
N VAL A 149 16.82 -29.62 5.16
CA VAL A 149 15.49 -29.14 5.48
C VAL A 149 14.57 -29.73 4.41
N PRO A 150 13.55 -30.53 4.75
CA PRO A 150 12.63 -31.07 3.76
C PRO A 150 12.01 -29.89 3.02
N ALA A 151 12.20 -29.87 1.70
CA ALA A 151 11.61 -28.87 0.81
C ALA A 151 10.10 -28.87 1.05
N CYS A 152 9.62 -27.90 1.82
CA CYS A 152 8.21 -27.70 2.04
C CYS A 152 7.70 -27.10 0.72
N GLU A 153 7.29 -27.97 -0.20
CA GLU A 153 6.57 -27.60 -1.41
C GLU A 153 5.31 -26.84 -0.99
N LEU A 154 5.43 -25.50 -0.92
CA LEU A 154 4.30 -24.60 -0.86
C LEU A 154 3.52 -24.79 -2.15
N LYS A 155 2.54 -25.69 -2.10
CA LYS A 155 1.53 -25.88 -3.16
C LYS A 155 0.68 -24.63 -3.22
N LEU A 156 1.20 -23.59 -3.86
CA LEU A 156 0.43 -22.41 -4.20
C LEU A 156 -0.77 -22.89 -5.02
N PRO A 157 -2.01 -22.55 -4.62
CA PRO A 157 -3.18 -22.98 -5.33
C PRO A 157 -3.10 -22.46 -6.77
N LEU A 158 -3.00 -23.40 -7.73
CA LEU A 158 -3.05 -23.10 -9.16
C LEU A 158 -4.29 -22.26 -9.44
N PHE A 159 -4.04 -21.02 -9.84
CA PHE A 159 -5.07 -20.01 -10.03
C PHE A 159 -5.63 -20.18 -11.45
N THR A 160 -6.63 -21.05 -11.59
CA THR A 160 -7.28 -21.29 -12.89
C THR A 160 -8.26 -20.17 -13.21
N GLU A 161 -8.43 -19.85 -14.50
CA GLU A 161 -9.35 -18.82 -14.97
C GLU A 161 -10.79 -19.04 -14.48
N LYS A 162 -11.23 -20.31 -14.41
CA LYS A 162 -12.53 -20.70 -13.84
C LYS A 162 -12.65 -20.31 -12.37
N ARG A 163 -11.60 -20.56 -11.57
CA ARG A 163 -11.58 -20.23 -10.14
C ARG A 163 -11.54 -18.72 -9.91
N TRP A 164 -10.83 -17.98 -10.77
CA TRP A 164 -10.83 -16.53 -10.74
C TRP A 164 -12.22 -15.94 -11.02
N ASN A 165 -12.88 -16.41 -12.09
CA ASN A 165 -14.23 -15.95 -12.44
C ASN A 165 -15.25 -16.29 -11.35
N GLN A 166 -15.11 -17.44 -10.69
CA GLN A 166 -15.93 -17.79 -9.53
C GLN A 166 -15.70 -16.82 -8.36
N ARG A 167 -14.44 -16.56 -8.01
CA ARG A 167 -14.08 -15.65 -6.91
C ARG A 167 -14.53 -14.21 -7.19
N LYS A 168 -14.50 -13.78 -8.45
CA LYS A 168 -15.03 -12.48 -8.88
C LYS A 168 -16.53 -12.37 -8.61
N LYS A 169 -17.31 -13.41 -8.97
CA LYS A 169 -18.75 -13.45 -8.68
C LYS A 169 -19.05 -13.45 -7.18
N GLU A 170 -18.25 -14.17 -6.39
CA GLU A 170 -18.37 -14.18 -4.92
C GLU A 170 -18.13 -12.79 -4.31
N LEU A 171 -17.11 -12.06 -4.79
CA LEU A 171 -16.84 -10.69 -4.35
C LEU A 171 -17.98 -9.73 -4.72
N GLU A 172 -18.47 -9.79 -5.95
CA GLU A 172 -19.61 -8.96 -6.39
C GLU A 172 -20.88 -9.24 -5.54
N ALA A 173 -21.11 -10.50 -5.14
CA ALA A 173 -22.22 -10.87 -4.27
C ALA A 173 -22.05 -10.34 -2.83
N GLN A 174 -20.82 -10.37 -2.30
CA GLN A 174 -20.51 -9.82 -0.98
C GLN A 174 -20.69 -8.30 -0.96
N GLU A 175 -20.22 -7.59 -1.99
CA GLU A 175 -20.39 -6.13 -2.09
C GLU A 175 -21.87 -5.74 -2.15
N ARG A 176 -22.70 -6.48 -2.89
CA ARG A 176 -24.15 -6.25 -2.91
C ARG A 176 -24.78 -6.43 -1.53
N THR A 177 -24.40 -7.48 -0.82
CA THR A 177 -24.90 -7.73 0.55
C THR A 177 -24.49 -6.60 1.50
N ILE A 178 -23.23 -6.15 1.44
CA ILE A 178 -22.76 -5.05 2.27
C ILE A 178 -23.52 -3.75 1.94
N ALA A 179 -23.75 -3.48 0.65
CA ALA A 179 -24.49 -2.29 0.21
C ALA A 179 -25.95 -2.32 0.69
N THR A 180 -26.63 -3.46 0.63
CA THR A 180 -28.01 -3.59 1.13
C THR A 180 -28.07 -3.46 2.65
N THR A 181 -27.15 -4.08 3.38
CA THR A 181 -27.06 -3.92 4.85
C THR A 181 -26.84 -2.46 5.24
N ARG A 182 -25.96 -1.73 4.53
CA ARG A 182 -25.74 -0.30 4.77
C ARG A 182 -26.98 0.54 4.49
N ARG A 183 -27.72 0.23 3.43
CA ARG A 183 -28.97 0.95 3.09
C ARG A 183 -30.06 0.73 4.14
N ASN A 184 -30.18 -0.49 4.65
CA ASN A 184 -31.16 -0.83 5.71
C ASN A 184 -30.77 -0.23 7.06
N ALA A 185 -29.47 -0.06 7.35
CA ALA A 185 -29.00 0.60 8.57
C ALA A 185 -29.26 2.12 8.58
N LEU A 186 -29.42 2.75 7.40
CA LEU A 186 -29.69 4.18 7.25
C LEU A 186 -31.19 4.51 7.15
N ASN A 187 -32.06 3.51 6.97
CA ASN A 187 -33.52 3.62 6.98
C ASN A 187 -34.11 2.44 7.80
N PRO A 188 -34.05 2.50 9.14
CA PRO A 188 -34.58 1.43 10.00
C PRO A 188 -36.10 1.30 9.94
#